data_AF-A0A924BBS1-F1
#
_entry.id   AF-A0A924BBS1-F1
#
_cell.length_a   1.000
_cell.length_b   1.000
_cell.length_c   1.000
_cell.angle_alpha   90.00
_cell.angle_beta   90.00
_cell.angle_gamma   90.00
#
_symmetry.space_group_name_H-M   'P 1'
#
loop_
_entity.id
_entity.type
_entity.pdbx_description
1 polymer ?
#
loop_
_entity_poly.entity_id
_entity_poly.type
_entity_poly.pdbx_seq_one_letter_code
_entity_poly.pdbx_strand_id
1 'polypeptide(L)'
;MFDHFLTRAALAGVGLSLATGPLGSFVVWRRMAYFGDATAHAAILGVALALAFDLPVGLGTLAVALIMAVTVSTLAARGWAMDTTLGVMAHSALALGLVAVSFVQGARTDLSSYLFGDILAVSRTDLGFIWGGAVLVAALLAWRWQGLLSATLSEDLAHA
;
A
#
# COMPACT_ATOMS: atom_id res chain seq x y z
N MET A 1 2.48 24.60 -24.06
CA MET A 1 2.34 23.19 -24.48
C MET A 1 2.86 22.37 -23.32
N PHE A 2 2.00 21.62 -22.59
CA PHE A 2 2.45 20.90 -21.39
C PHE A 2 3.48 19.84 -21.78
N ASP A 3 4.58 19.76 -21.04
CA ASP A 3 5.58 18.73 -21.30
C ASP A 3 5.01 17.33 -21.03
N HIS A 4 5.48 16.33 -21.78
CA HIS A 4 5.00 14.95 -21.67
C HIS A 4 5.20 14.36 -20.27
N PHE A 5 6.21 14.79 -19.51
CA PHE A 5 6.43 14.33 -18.14
C PHE A 5 5.43 14.94 -17.14
N LEU A 6 5.11 16.24 -17.27
CA LEU A 6 4.10 16.93 -16.46
C LEU A 6 2.71 16.32 -16.66
N THR A 7 2.36 15.99 -17.90
CA THR A 7 1.07 15.37 -18.22
C THR A 7 0.96 13.96 -17.59
N ARG A 8 2.04 13.17 -17.65
CA ARG A 8 2.07 11.83 -17.01
C ARG A 8 2.00 11.93 -15.49
N ALA A 9 2.74 12.85 -14.88
CA ALA A 9 2.69 13.08 -13.44
C ALA A 9 1.28 13.46 -12.98
N ALA A 10 0.61 14.35 -13.71
CA ALA A 10 -0.78 14.74 -13.42
C ALA A 10 -1.74 13.55 -13.54
N LEU A 11 -1.64 12.75 -14.61
CA LEU A 11 -2.48 11.56 -14.81
C LEU A 11 -2.22 10.47 -13.75
N ALA A 12 -0.98 10.29 -13.33
CA ALA A 12 -0.61 9.38 -12.26
C ALA A 12 -1.21 9.83 -10.92
N GLY A 13 -1.10 11.12 -10.60
CA GLY A 13 -1.69 11.70 -9.40
C GLY A 13 -3.21 11.53 -9.34
N VAL A 14 -3.91 11.84 -10.44
CA VAL A 14 -5.37 11.64 -10.53
C VAL A 14 -5.75 10.17 -10.33
N GLY A 15 -5.05 9.24 -11.02
CA GLY A 15 -5.30 7.81 -10.87
C GLY A 15 -5.12 7.32 -9.42
N LEU A 16 -4.04 7.76 -8.76
CA LEU A 16 -3.80 7.45 -7.35
C LEU A 16 -4.90 8.02 -6.45
N SER A 17 -5.25 9.30 -6.59
CA SER A 17 -6.27 9.96 -5.76
C SER A 17 -7.65 9.32 -5.89
N LEU A 18 -8.03 8.87 -7.09
CA LEU A 18 -9.30 8.18 -7.31
C LEU A 18 -9.35 6.81 -6.61
N ALA A 19 -8.22 6.11 -6.50
CA ALA A 19 -8.14 4.84 -5.79
C ALA A 19 -8.06 5.05 -4.26
N THR A 20 -7.19 5.95 -3.81
CA THR A 20 -6.89 6.14 -2.39
C THR A 20 -7.94 6.96 -1.65
N GLY A 21 -8.64 7.88 -2.31
CA GLY A 21 -9.69 8.71 -1.68
C GLY A 21 -10.82 7.88 -1.06
N PRO A 22 -11.50 7.00 -1.83
CA PRO A 22 -12.54 6.14 -1.30
C PRO A 22 -12.01 5.15 -0.24
N LEU A 23 -10.84 4.54 -0.48
CA LEU A 23 -10.22 3.64 0.51
C LEU A 23 -9.90 4.37 1.83
N GLY A 24 -9.38 5.59 1.75
CA GLY A 24 -9.08 6.42 2.92
C GLY A 24 -10.31 6.70 3.78
N SER A 25 -11.48 6.84 3.16
CA SER A 25 -12.74 7.03 3.89
C SER A 25 -13.06 5.82 4.78
N PHE A 26 -12.88 4.58 4.26
CA PHE A 26 -13.04 3.37 5.06
C PHE A 26 -11.97 3.22 6.15
N VAL A 27 -10.73 3.63 5.87
CA VAL A 27 -9.64 3.63 6.86
C VAL A 27 -10.00 4.52 8.05
N VAL A 28 -10.53 5.72 7.77
CA VAL A 28 -10.98 6.67 8.81
C VAL A 28 -12.19 6.14 9.58
N TRP A 29 -13.23 5.64 8.90
CA TRP A 29 -14.43 5.12 9.56
C TRP A 29 -14.15 3.93 10.47
N ARG A 30 -13.22 3.06 10.06
CA ARG A 30 -12.77 1.90 10.84
C ARG A 30 -11.72 2.25 11.90
N ARG A 31 -11.42 3.55 12.07
CA ARG A 31 -10.45 4.07 13.05
C ARG A 31 -9.07 3.45 12.95
N MET A 32 -8.64 3.07 11.74
CA MET A 32 -7.34 2.44 11.52
C MET A 32 -6.23 3.51 11.42
N ALA A 33 -5.83 4.08 12.55
CA ALA A 33 -4.93 5.23 12.58
C ALA A 33 -3.51 4.89 12.06
N TYR A 34 -3.05 3.68 12.31
CA TYR A 34 -1.70 3.22 11.95
C TYR A 34 -1.60 2.62 10.55
N PHE A 35 -2.69 2.52 9.79
CA PHE A 35 -2.69 1.80 8.51
C PHE A 35 -1.70 2.41 7.50
N GLY A 36 -1.78 3.73 7.30
CA GLY A 36 -0.89 4.43 6.36
C GLY A 36 0.57 4.25 6.73
N ASP A 37 0.91 4.48 7.99
CA ASP A 37 2.28 4.35 8.49
C ASP A 37 2.79 2.90 8.39
N ALA A 38 1.99 1.91 8.78
CA ALA A 38 2.35 0.51 8.69
C ALA A 38 2.57 0.05 7.24
N THR A 39 1.70 0.48 6.31
CA THR A 39 1.86 0.14 4.88
C THR A 39 3.10 0.77 4.25
N ALA A 40 3.46 1.99 4.64
CA ALA A 40 4.68 2.64 4.16
C ALA A 40 5.94 1.89 4.64
N HIS A 41 5.99 1.50 5.92
CA HIS A 41 7.10 0.74 6.48
C HIS A 41 7.19 -0.68 5.90
N ALA A 42 6.05 -1.32 5.63
CA ALA A 42 6.00 -2.60 4.91
C ALA A 42 6.52 -2.48 3.47
N ALA A 43 6.25 -1.35 2.80
CA ALA A 43 6.81 -1.11 1.47
C ALA A 43 8.34 -1.05 1.50
N ILE A 44 8.97 -0.46 2.52
CA ILE A 44 10.44 -0.45 2.67
C ILE A 44 11.01 -1.87 2.69
N LEU A 45 10.41 -2.77 3.47
CA LEU A 45 10.80 -4.18 3.46
C LEU A 45 10.63 -4.81 2.08
N GLY A 46 9.53 -4.52 1.38
CA GLY A 46 9.29 -4.99 0.02
C GLY A 46 10.32 -4.48 -0.99
N VAL A 47 10.71 -3.20 -0.92
CA VAL A 47 11.81 -2.65 -1.73
C VAL A 47 13.12 -3.37 -1.41
N ALA A 48 13.45 -3.53 -0.14
CA ALA A 48 14.68 -4.18 0.30
C ALA A 48 14.80 -5.61 -0.22
N LEU A 49 13.72 -6.40 -0.10
CA LEU A 49 13.66 -7.77 -0.60
C LEU A 49 13.71 -7.80 -2.13
N ALA A 50 13.01 -6.89 -2.82
CA ALA A 50 13.07 -6.82 -4.27
C ALA A 50 14.50 -6.59 -4.76
N LEU A 51 15.22 -5.64 -4.16
CA LEU A 51 16.61 -5.35 -4.50
C LEU A 51 17.55 -6.52 -4.13
N ALA A 52 17.33 -7.19 -3.00
CA ALA A 52 18.14 -8.33 -2.59
C ALA A 52 18.02 -9.55 -3.51
N PHE A 53 16.85 -9.74 -4.13
CA PHE A 53 16.55 -10.87 -5.02
C PHE A 53 16.55 -10.50 -6.51
N ASP A 54 16.95 -9.27 -6.87
CA ASP A 54 16.91 -8.75 -8.24
C ASP A 54 15.51 -8.86 -8.90
N LEU A 55 14.47 -8.60 -8.11
CA LEU A 55 13.07 -8.60 -8.53
C LEU A 55 12.57 -7.17 -8.82
N PRO A 56 11.50 -7.02 -9.63
CA PRO A 56 10.86 -5.72 -9.82
C PRO A 56 10.37 -5.13 -8.49
N VAL A 57 10.78 -3.90 -8.18
CA VAL A 57 10.46 -3.21 -6.91
C VAL A 57 8.95 -3.13 -6.66
N GLY A 58 8.16 -2.84 -7.70
CA GLY A 58 6.69 -2.83 -7.60
C GLY A 58 6.09 -4.17 -7.19
N LEU A 59 6.72 -5.29 -7.57
CA LEU A 59 6.27 -6.63 -7.21
C LEU A 59 6.63 -6.98 -5.77
N GLY A 60 7.85 -6.65 -5.32
CA GLY A 60 8.25 -6.89 -3.93
C GLY A 60 7.46 -6.05 -2.93
N THR A 61 7.23 -4.77 -3.23
CA THR A 61 6.37 -3.89 -2.41
C THR A 61 4.93 -4.40 -2.33
N LEU A 62 4.33 -4.78 -3.46
CA LEU A 62 2.99 -5.35 -3.49
C LEU A 62 2.92 -6.66 -2.69
N ALA A 63 3.89 -7.55 -2.86
CA ALA A 63 3.91 -8.84 -2.16
C ALA A 63 3.98 -8.66 -0.64
N VAL A 64 4.88 -7.81 -0.15
CA VAL A 64 5.01 -7.56 1.31
C VAL A 64 3.77 -6.84 1.86
N ALA A 65 3.21 -5.87 1.13
CA ALA A 65 1.97 -5.22 1.53
C ALA A 65 0.79 -6.21 1.64
N LEU A 66 0.66 -7.15 0.69
CA LEU A 66 -0.36 -8.21 0.74
C LEU A 66 -0.13 -9.17 1.90
N ILE A 67 1.11 -9.60 2.15
CA ILE A 67 1.46 -10.44 3.31
C ILE A 67 1.06 -9.73 4.61
N MET A 68 1.37 -8.44 4.74
CA MET A 68 0.98 -7.66 5.91
C MET A 68 -0.55 -7.58 6.03
N ALA A 69 -1.26 -7.25 4.94
CA ALA A 69 -2.72 -7.15 4.95
C ALA A 69 -3.39 -8.47 5.35
N VAL A 70 -2.93 -9.61 4.84
CA VAL A 70 -3.43 -10.94 5.22
C VAL A 70 -3.10 -11.26 6.68
N THR A 71 -1.88 -10.98 7.13
CA THR A 71 -1.48 -11.24 8.52
C THR A 71 -2.32 -10.42 9.50
N VAL A 72 -2.46 -9.12 9.25
CA VAL A 72 -3.24 -8.21 10.10
C VAL A 72 -4.72 -8.58 10.08
N SER A 73 -5.31 -8.85 8.91
CA SER A 73 -6.73 -9.23 8.82
C SER A 73 -7.04 -10.57 9.50
N THR A 74 -6.17 -11.56 9.37
CA THR A 74 -6.34 -12.87 10.05
C THR A 74 -6.20 -12.75 11.56
N LEU A 75 -5.30 -11.89 12.06
CA LEU A 75 -5.15 -11.65 13.49
C LEU A 75 -6.34 -10.85 14.06
N ALA A 76 -6.82 -9.85 13.32
CA ALA A 76 -8.02 -9.11 13.68
C ALA A 76 -9.25 -10.02 13.77
N ALA A 77 -9.40 -10.97 12.84
CA ALA A 77 -10.46 -11.98 12.88
C ALA A 77 -10.39 -12.91 14.11
N ARG A 78 -9.22 -13.00 14.76
CA ARG A 78 -9.02 -13.73 16.02
C ARG A 78 -9.23 -12.85 17.27
N GLY A 79 -9.74 -11.62 17.09
CA GLY A 79 -10.01 -10.68 18.19
C GLY A 79 -8.83 -9.79 18.58
N TRP A 80 -7.73 -9.77 17.81
CA TRP A 80 -6.62 -8.87 18.10
C TRP A 80 -6.94 -7.43 17.69
N ALA A 81 -6.49 -6.45 18.49
CA ALA A 81 -6.70 -5.05 18.18
C ALA A 81 -5.95 -4.65 16.90
N MET A 82 -6.71 -4.21 15.88
CA MET A 82 -6.21 -3.83 14.55
C MET A 82 -5.00 -2.89 14.64
N ASP A 83 -5.12 -1.78 15.37
CA ASP A 83 -4.08 -0.77 15.47
C ASP A 83 -2.81 -1.28 16.17
N THR A 84 -2.96 -2.13 17.19
CA THR A 84 -1.82 -2.78 17.84
C THR A 84 -1.08 -3.69 16.86
N THR A 85 -1.83 -4.50 16.09
CA THR A 85 -1.22 -5.41 15.11
C THR A 85 -0.54 -4.65 13.97
N LEU A 86 -1.17 -3.59 13.45
CA LEU A 86 -0.56 -2.69 12.45
C LEU A 86 0.72 -2.06 13.00
N GLY A 87 0.71 -1.55 14.23
CA GLY A 87 1.88 -0.93 14.86
C GLY A 87 3.05 -1.90 15.04
N VAL A 88 2.79 -3.13 15.51
CA VAL A 88 3.82 -4.17 15.64
C VAL A 88 4.37 -4.57 14.28
N MET A 89 3.50 -4.76 13.29
CA MET A 89 3.90 -5.11 11.93
C MET A 89 4.74 -4.01 11.27
N ALA A 90 4.41 -2.73 11.49
CA ALA A 90 5.16 -1.59 10.98
C ALA A 90 6.62 -1.61 11.45
N HIS A 91 6.84 -1.69 12.76
CA HIS A 91 8.18 -1.70 13.35
C HIS A 91 8.96 -2.96 12.98
N SER A 92 8.27 -4.11 12.93
CA SER A 92 8.87 -5.38 12.51
C SER A 92 9.32 -5.30 11.05
N ALA A 93 8.48 -4.75 10.16
CA ALA A 93 8.81 -4.59 8.76
C ALA A 93 9.96 -3.61 8.56
N LEU A 94 9.98 -2.48 9.28
CA LEU A 94 11.09 -1.52 9.23
C LEU A 94 12.41 -2.17 9.68
N ALA A 95 12.40 -2.86 10.81
CA ALA A 95 13.60 -3.52 11.34
C ALA A 95 14.14 -4.58 10.38
N LEU A 96 13.26 -5.47 9.89
CA LEU A 96 13.63 -6.48 8.91
C LEU A 96 14.07 -5.85 7.59
N GLY A 97 13.41 -4.78 7.14
CA GLY A 97 13.76 -4.05 5.92
C GLY A 97 15.14 -3.45 6.02
N LEU A 98 15.47 -2.80 7.14
CA LEU A 98 16.79 -2.22 7.36
C LEU A 98 17.90 -3.29 7.42
N VAL A 99 17.60 -4.44 8.04
CA VAL A 99 18.51 -5.60 8.02
C VAL A 99 18.69 -6.12 6.59
N ALA A 100 17.62 -6.31 5.82
CA ALA A 100 17.69 -6.77 4.43
C ALA A 100 18.52 -5.79 3.56
N VAL A 101 18.29 -4.49 3.69
CA VAL A 101 19.07 -3.44 3.00
C VAL A 101 20.55 -3.51 3.36
N SER A 102 20.91 -3.91 4.58
CA SER A 102 22.32 -4.00 4.98
C SER A 102 23.12 -5.03 4.17
N PHE A 103 22.45 -6.01 3.55
CA PHE A 103 23.06 -6.99 2.66
C PHE A 103 23.14 -6.52 1.21
N VAL A 104 22.44 -5.44 0.84
CA VAL A 104 22.42 -4.87 -0.51
C VAL A 104 23.40 -3.71 -0.60
N GLN A 105 24.48 -3.87 -1.37
CA GLN A 105 25.49 -2.83 -1.54
C GLN A 105 24.90 -1.62 -2.28
N GLY A 106 25.08 -0.40 -1.74
CA GLY A 106 24.60 0.85 -2.35
C GLY A 106 23.14 1.23 -2.05
N ALA A 107 22.31 0.32 -1.52
CA ALA A 107 20.87 0.59 -1.34
C ALA A 107 20.53 1.61 -0.24
N ARG A 108 21.43 1.85 0.74
CA ARG A 108 21.15 2.78 1.86
C ARG A 108 20.92 4.22 1.41
N THR A 109 21.58 4.68 0.34
CA THR A 109 21.44 6.05 -0.17
C THR A 109 20.16 6.25 -0.98
N ASP A 110 19.62 5.18 -1.58
CA ASP A 110 18.47 5.26 -2.48
C ASP A 110 17.13 4.98 -1.79
N LEU A 111 17.12 4.52 -0.52
CA LEU A 111 15.88 4.21 0.20
C LEU A 111 14.94 5.42 0.34
N SER A 112 15.50 6.61 0.55
CA SER A 112 14.73 7.86 0.62
C SER A 112 14.07 8.17 -0.72
N SER A 113 14.79 7.98 -1.83
CA SER A 113 14.26 8.10 -3.19
C SER A 113 13.10 7.12 -3.43
N TYR A 114 13.19 5.88 -2.96
CA TYR A 114 12.08 4.92 -3.07
C TYR A 114 10.89 5.23 -2.15
N LEU A 115 11.12 5.83 -0.98
CA LEU A 115 10.04 6.16 -0.03
C LEU A 115 9.23 7.38 -0.47
N PHE A 116 9.90 8.44 -0.91
CA PHE A 116 9.26 9.68 -1.34
C PHE A 116 8.86 9.64 -2.83
N GLY A 117 9.61 8.89 -3.63
CA GLY A 117 9.38 8.73 -5.07
C GLY A 117 9.71 9.99 -5.87
N ASP A 118 9.70 9.84 -7.20
CA ASP A 118 9.69 10.95 -8.15
C ASP A 118 8.50 10.78 -9.10
N ILE A 119 7.47 11.61 -8.90
CA ILE A 119 6.26 11.58 -9.74
C ILE A 119 6.53 12.02 -11.19
N LEU A 120 7.59 12.78 -11.42
CA LEU A 120 7.96 13.25 -12.77
C LEU A 120 8.63 12.13 -13.58
N ALA A 121 9.23 11.14 -12.91
CA ALA A 121 9.90 10.00 -13.52
C ALA A 121 8.93 8.91 -14.03
N VAL A 122 7.62 9.04 -13.78
CA VAL A 122 6.59 8.07 -14.17
C VAL A 122 6.64 7.75 -15.67
N SER A 123 6.82 6.46 -15.98
CA SER A 123 6.82 5.94 -17.35
C SER A 123 5.39 5.67 -17.87
N ARG A 124 5.26 5.34 -19.16
CA ARG A 124 3.96 4.95 -19.73
C ARG A 124 3.45 3.62 -19.17
N THR A 125 4.36 2.70 -18.87
CA THR A 125 4.06 1.40 -18.28
C THR A 125 3.53 1.56 -16.86
N ASP A 126 4.16 2.45 -16.08
CA ASP A 126 3.70 2.78 -14.72
C ASP A 126 2.30 3.38 -14.73
N LEU A 127 1.99 4.22 -15.73
CA LEU A 127 0.65 4.78 -15.89
C LEU A 127 -0.40 3.68 -16.11
N GLY A 128 -0.08 2.66 -16.91
CA GLY A 128 -0.94 1.50 -17.12
C GLY A 128 -1.15 0.70 -15.83
N PHE A 129 -0.09 0.52 -15.04
CA PHE A 129 -0.18 -0.15 -13.74
C PHE A 129 -1.03 0.64 -12.73
N ILE A 130 -0.83 1.97 -12.65
CA ILE A 130 -1.58 2.87 -11.78
C ILE A 130 -3.06 2.86 -12.13
N TRP A 131 -3.41 3.10 -13.40
CA TRP A 131 -4.81 3.15 -13.82
C TRP A 131 -5.47 1.76 -13.79
N GLY A 132 -4.74 0.70 -14.14
CA GLY A 132 -5.22 -0.68 -13.98
C GLY A 132 -5.54 -1.00 -12.52
N GLY A 133 -4.63 -0.64 -11.60
CA GLY A 133 -4.83 -0.78 -10.15
C GLY A 133 -6.00 0.07 -9.64
N ALA A 134 -6.11 1.33 -10.08
CA ALA A 134 -7.20 2.22 -9.69
C ALA A 134 -8.56 1.70 -10.13
N VAL A 135 -8.68 1.23 -11.38
CA VAL A 135 -9.89 0.59 -11.89
C VAL A 135 -10.21 -0.69 -11.11
N LEU A 136 -9.21 -1.52 -10.82
CA LEU A 136 -9.41 -2.73 -10.02
C LEU A 136 -9.92 -2.40 -8.61
N VAL A 137 -9.30 -1.43 -7.92
CA VAL A 137 -9.73 -0.99 -6.59
C VAL A 137 -11.15 -0.43 -6.65
N ALA A 138 -11.46 0.43 -7.60
CA ALA A 138 -12.80 1.01 -7.76
C ALA A 138 -13.84 -0.08 -8.06
N ALA A 139 -13.52 -1.05 -8.93
CA ALA A 139 -14.39 -2.17 -9.24
C ALA A 139 -14.64 -3.06 -8.03
N LEU A 140 -13.60 -3.37 -7.24
CA LEU A 140 -13.74 -4.13 -5.99
C LEU A 140 -14.59 -3.39 -4.96
N LEU A 141 -14.39 -2.07 -4.82
CA LEU A 141 -15.21 -1.23 -3.94
C LEU A 141 -16.67 -1.22 -4.38
N ALA A 142 -16.94 -1.03 -5.67
CA ALA A 142 -18.29 -1.02 -6.21
C ALA A 142 -18.97 -2.39 -6.03
N TRP A 143 -18.24 -3.48 -6.30
CA TRP A 143 -18.76 -4.84 -6.15
C TRP A 143 -19.04 -5.22 -4.70
N ARG A 144 -18.17 -4.81 -3.76
CA ARG A 144 -18.30 -5.13 -2.32
C ARG A 144 -18.90 -3.99 -1.49
N TRP A 145 -19.50 -2.99 -2.13
CA TRP A 145 -19.96 -1.76 -1.47
C TRP A 145 -20.87 -2.04 -0.27
N GLN A 146 -21.91 -2.86 -0.46
CA GLN A 146 -22.85 -3.20 0.62
C GLN A 146 -22.19 -3.97 1.76
N GLY A 147 -21.30 -4.93 1.44
CA GLY A 147 -20.59 -5.72 2.44
C GLY A 147 -19.55 -4.92 3.23
N LEU A 148 -18.89 -3.96 2.58
CA LEU A 148 -17.95 -3.05 3.25
C LEU A 148 -18.71 -2.08 4.17
N LEU A 149 -19.87 -1.58 3.75
CA LEU A 149 -20.71 -0.72 4.57
C LEU A 149 -21.30 -1.47 5.77
N SER A 150 -21.83 -2.67 5.58
CA SER A 150 -22.39 -3.47 6.69
C SER A 150 -21.31 -3.79 7.72
N ALA A 151 -20.13 -4.25 7.28
CA ALA A 151 -19.00 -4.51 8.15
C ALA A 151 -18.47 -3.27 8.90
N THR A 152 -18.70 -2.07 8.36
CA THR A 152 -18.26 -0.81 9.00
C THR A 152 -19.30 -0.25 9.97
N LEU A 153 -20.59 -0.42 9.68
CA LEU A 153 -21.69 0.17 10.46
C LEU A 153 -22.22 -0.75 11.58
N SER A 154 -22.19 -2.07 11.37
CA SER A 154 -22.62 -3.05 12.37
C SER A 154 -22.17 -4.47 12.00
N GLU A 155 -21.25 -5.04 12.76
CA GLU A 155 -20.76 -6.42 12.59
C GLU A 155 -21.90 -7.46 12.61
N ASP A 156 -22.98 -7.20 13.35
CA ASP A 156 -24.17 -8.06 13.47
C ASP A 156 -25.00 -8.14 12.16
N LEU A 157 -25.06 -7.08 11.34
CA LEU A 157 -25.73 -7.12 10.02
C LEU A 157 -24.85 -7.74 8.93
N ALA A 158 -23.54 -7.87 9.16
CA ALA A 158 -22.64 -8.50 8.20
C ALA A 158 -22.66 -10.04 8.29
N HIS A 159 -23.15 -10.60 9.40
CA HIS A 159 -23.28 -12.05 9.62
C HIS A 159 -24.72 -12.59 9.42
N ALA A 160 -25.70 -11.71 9.22
CA ALA A 160 -27.10 -12.05 8.94
C ALA A 160 -27.34 -12.23 7.43
#